data_AF-A0A2V6LY23-F1
#
_entry.id   AF-A0A2V6LY23-F1
#
_cell.length_a   1.000
_cell.length_b   1.000
_cell.length_c   1.000
_cell.angle_alpha   90.00
_cell.angle_beta   90.00
_cell.angle_gamma   90.00
#
_symmetry.space_group_name_H-M   'P 1'
#
loop_
_entity.id
_entity.type
_entity.pdbx_description
1 polymer ?
#
loop_
_entity_poly.entity_id
_entity_poly.type
_entity_poly.pdbx_seq_one_letter_code
_entity_poly.pdbx_strand_id
1 'polypeptide(L)'
;MADRSSNEAETESFQNDQLKVEVFGNSALASGLATIIERRDGKRYRFSLRWKELWRKESGRWQVLVSQATPVNPNWDAPFVIKQ
;
A
#
# COMPACT_ATOMS: atom_id res chain seq x y z
N MET A 1 16.17 3.98 1.26
CA MET A 1 15.02 3.79 2.15
C MET A 1 15.59 3.30 3.47
N ALA A 2 15.33 3.98 4.58
CA ALA A 2 15.82 3.51 5.88
C ALA A 2 15.24 2.10 6.16
N ASP A 3 16.02 1.28 6.85
CA ASP A 3 15.65 -0.08 7.22
C ASP A 3 14.34 -0.08 8.03
N ARG A 4 13.22 -0.39 7.35
CA ARG A 4 11.89 -0.43 7.97
C ARG A 4 11.57 -1.78 8.62
N SER A 5 12.52 -2.72 8.65
CA SER A 5 12.27 -4.10 9.09
C SER A 5 12.29 -4.32 10.61
N SER A 6 12.93 -3.44 11.38
CA SER A 6 13.32 -3.76 12.76
C SER A 6 12.39 -3.31 13.88
N ASN A 7 11.45 -2.37 13.66
CA ASN A 7 10.62 -1.79 14.73
C ASN A 7 9.14 -1.88 14.34
N GLU A 8 8.30 -2.37 15.26
CA GLU A 8 6.85 -2.47 15.07
C GLU A 8 6.26 -1.09 14.73
N ALA A 9 5.59 -1.01 13.59
CA ALA A 9 4.85 0.16 13.17
C ALA A 9 3.37 -0.05 13.51
N GLU A 10 2.76 0.92 14.19
CA GLU A 10 1.33 0.93 14.44
C GLU A 10 0.64 1.71 13.31
N THR A 11 -0.29 1.07 12.59
CA THR A 11 -1.09 1.75 11.57
C THR A 11 -2.28 2.44 12.25
N GLU A 12 -2.23 3.77 12.36
CA GLU A 12 -3.34 4.58 12.88
C GLU A 12 -4.48 4.71 11.84
N SER A 13 -4.12 4.77 10.56
CA SER A 13 -5.10 4.89 9.47
C SER A 13 -4.58 4.27 8.18
N PHE A 14 -5.48 3.60 7.46
CA PHE A 14 -5.25 3.06 6.14
C PHE A 14 -6.47 3.37 5.27
N GLN A 15 -6.32 4.23 4.27
CA GLN A 15 -7.37 4.58 3.33
C GLN A 15 -6.99 4.16 1.91
N ASN A 16 -7.92 3.53 1.20
CA ASN A 16 -7.75 3.15 -0.20
C ASN A 16 -8.63 4.01 -1.10
N ASP A 17 -7.99 4.70 -2.03
CA ASP A 17 -8.62 5.49 -3.08
C ASP A 17 -8.26 4.94 -4.46
N GLN A 18 -9.02 5.34 -5.47
CA GLN A 18 -8.75 4.99 -6.88
C GLN A 18 -8.63 3.48 -7.13
N LEU A 19 -9.40 2.68 -6.37
CA LEU A 19 -9.43 1.24 -6.52
C LEU A 19 -9.93 0.86 -7.92
N LYS A 20 -9.14 0.08 -8.64
CA LYS A 20 -9.51 -0.52 -9.92
C LYS A 20 -9.24 -2.02 -9.86
N VAL A 21 -10.22 -2.81 -10.30
CA VAL A 21 -10.14 -4.27 -10.35
C VAL A 21 -10.51 -4.74 -11.74
N GLU A 22 -9.68 -5.60 -12.32
CA GLU A 22 -9.93 -6.28 -13.58
C GLU A 22 -9.82 -7.80 -13.37
N VAL A 23 -10.84 -8.55 -13.78
CA VAL A 23 -10.93 -10.00 -13.55
C VAL A 23 -10.70 -10.76 -14.86
N PHE A 24 -9.79 -11.73 -14.81
CA PHE A 24 -9.37 -12.60 -15.92
C PHE A 24 -9.59 -14.07 -15.51
N GLY A 25 -10.82 -14.56 -15.63
CA GLY A 25 -11.17 -15.91 -15.20
C GLY A 25 -10.90 -16.13 -13.71
N ASN A 26 -9.92 -16.98 -13.40
CA ASN A 26 -9.49 -17.27 -12.02
C ASN A 26 -8.35 -16.36 -11.53
N SER A 27 -8.04 -15.28 -12.23
CA SER A 27 -7.09 -14.26 -11.82
C SER A 27 -7.75 -12.89 -11.76
N ALA A 28 -7.21 -11.98 -10.93
CA ALA A 28 -7.64 -10.59 -10.94
C ALA A 28 -6.45 -9.67 -10.70
N LEU A 29 -6.40 -8.54 -11.40
CA LEU A 29 -5.45 -7.47 -11.11
C LEU A 29 -6.19 -6.37 -10.35
N ALA A 30 -5.81 -6.16 -9.10
CA ALA A 30 -6.28 -5.05 -8.28
C ALA A 30 -5.19 -3.98 -8.20
N SER A 31 -5.59 -2.72 -8.16
CA SER A 31 -4.66 -1.60 -7.98
C SER A 31 -5.34 -0.44 -7.28
N GLY A 32 -4.56 0.40 -6.61
CA GLY A 32 -5.09 1.57 -5.93
C GLY A 32 -4.02 2.54 -5.46
N LEU A 33 -4.50 3.58 -4.78
CA LEU A 33 -3.69 4.52 -4.02
C LEU A 33 -4.04 4.33 -2.54
N ALA A 34 -3.07 3.90 -1.74
CA ALA A 34 -3.19 3.88 -0.30
C ALA A 34 -2.66 5.20 0.29
N THR A 35 -3.38 5.79 1.24
CA THR A 35 -2.87 6.84 2.12
C THR A 35 -2.82 6.29 3.53
N ILE A 36 -1.64 6.34 4.14
CA ILE A 36 -1.33 5.66 5.40
C ILE A 36 -0.85 6.70 6.41
N ILE A 37 -1.37 6.58 7.63
CA ILE A 37 -0.82 7.24 8.81
C ILE A 37 -0.32 6.15 9.73
N GLU A 38 0.97 6.19 10.07
CA GLU A 38 1.58 5.24 11.00
C GLU A 38 2.33 5.96 12.12
N ARG A 39 2.44 5.28 13.25
CA ARG A 39 3.35 5.65 14.34
C ARG A 39 4.49 4.66 14.38
N ARG A 40 5.71 5.18 14.42
CA ARG A 40 6.94 4.40 14.57
C ARG A 40 7.96 5.18 15.38
N ASP A 41 8.55 4.54 16.38
CA ASP A 41 9.54 5.15 17.28
C ASP A 41 9.05 6.46 17.91
N GLY A 42 7.77 6.47 18.34
CA GLY A 42 7.10 7.64 18.92
C GLY A 42 6.85 8.79 17.94
N LYS A 43 7.18 8.64 16.65
CA LYS A 43 6.98 9.64 15.60
C LYS A 43 5.83 9.25 14.70
N ARG A 44 5.07 10.24 14.25
CA ARG A 44 3.94 10.07 13.35
C ARG A 44 4.36 10.37 11.91
N TYR A 45 4.00 9.49 11.00
CA TYR A 45 4.32 9.62 9.58
C TYR A 45 3.04 9.54 8.75
N ARG A 46 2.98 10.36 7.70
CA ARG A 46 1.96 10.24 6.66
C ARG A 46 2.63 10.06 5.31
N PHE A 47 2.19 9.06 4.56
CA PHE A 47 2.69 8.77 3.22
C PHE A 47 1.62 8.09 2.37
N SER A 48 1.85 8.07 1.05
CA SER A 48 0.97 7.41 0.10
C SER A 48 1.72 6.39 -0.74
N LEU A 49 1.04 5.32 -1.13
CA LEU A 49 1.59 4.22 -1.94
C LEU A 49 0.68 3.96 -3.13
N ARG A 50 1.23 3.89 -4.34
CA ARG A 50 0.55 3.23 -5.47
C ARG A 50 0.82 1.74 -5.38
N TRP A 51 -0.25 0.95 -5.22
CA TRP A 51 -0.13 -0.49 -5.07
C TRP A 51 -0.81 -1.22 -6.23
N LYS A 52 -0.29 -2.42 -6.52
CA LYS A 52 -0.86 -3.39 -7.45
C LYS A 52 -0.74 -4.78 -6.86
N GLU A 53 -1.79 -5.57 -7.03
CA GLU A 53 -1.85 -6.94 -6.55
C GLU A 53 -2.43 -7.85 -7.62
N LEU A 54 -1.72 -8.95 -7.87
CA LEU A 54 -2.25 -10.06 -8.66
C LEU A 54 -2.89 -11.06 -7.70
N TRP A 55 -4.16 -11.36 -7.94
CA TRP A 55 -4.96 -12.29 -7.17
C TRP A 55 -5.21 -13.55 -7.98
N ARG A 56 -5.30 -14.70 -7.30
CA ARG A 56 -5.71 -15.99 -7.87
C ARG A 56 -6.89 -16.56 -7.09
N LYS A 57 -7.85 -17.12 -7.80
CA LYS A 57 -8.99 -17.87 -7.23
C LYS A 57 -8.68 -19.36 -7.24
N GLU A 58 -8.61 -19.97 -6.07
CA GLU A 58 -8.44 -21.41 -5.89
C GLU A 58 -9.52 -21.93 -4.95
N SER A 59 -10.18 -23.04 -5.34
CA SER A 59 -11.27 -23.65 -4.56
C SER A 59 -12.33 -22.65 -4.09
N GLY A 60 -12.68 -21.71 -4.96
CA GLY A 60 -13.69 -20.67 -4.70
C GLY A 60 -13.19 -19.45 -3.92
N ARG A 61 -11.94 -19.43 -3.45
CA ARG A 61 -11.39 -18.36 -2.60
C ARG A 61 -10.32 -17.56 -3.33
N TRP A 62 -10.39 -16.23 -3.21
CA TRP A 62 -9.39 -15.31 -3.73
C TRP A 62 -8.22 -15.17 -2.75
N GLN A 63 -7.00 -15.20 -3.28
CA GLN A 63 -5.77 -15.01 -2.51
C GLN A 63 -4.81 -14.11 -3.31
N VAL A 64 -4.07 -13.25 -2.62
CA VAL A 64 -2.98 -12.47 -3.23
C VAL A 64 -1.85 -13.43 -3.60
N LEU A 65 -1.45 -13.40 -4.86
CA LEU A 65 -0.28 -14.14 -5.37
C LEU A 65 0.97 -13.26 -5.35
N VAL A 66 0.83 -12.00 -5.75
CA VAL A 66 1.91 -11.00 -5.79
C VAL A 66 1.36 -9.65 -5.37
N SER A 67 2.10 -8.93 -4.54
CA SER A 67 1.82 -7.54 -4.19
C SER A 67 3.06 -6.69 -4.43
N GLN A 68 2.88 -5.51 -5.01
CA GLN A 68 3.91 -4.49 -5.15
C GLN A 68 3.33 -3.14 -4.77
N ALA A 69 4.08 -2.36 -4.00
CA ALA A 69 3.73 -0.99 -3.67
C ALA A 69 4.92 -0.06 -3.93
N THR A 70 4.64 1.12 -4.49
CA THR A 70 5.63 2.17 -4.74
C THR A 70 5.22 3.42 -4.01
N PRO A 71 6.09 4.01 -3.15
CA PRO A 71 5.81 5.30 -2.53
C PRO A 71 5.58 6.39 -3.58
N VAL A 72 4.60 7.25 -3.33
CA VAL A 72 4.29 8.41 -4.18
C VAL A 72 4.16 9.66 -3.35
N ASN A 73 4.49 10.79 -3.95
CA ASN A 73 4.33 12.13 -3.39
C ASN A 73 3.23 12.88 -4.17
N PRO A 74 2.63 13.93 -3.59
CA PRO A 74 1.64 14.73 -4.31
C PRO A 74 2.26 15.52 -5.46
N ASN A 75 3.50 15.97 -5.30
CA ASN A 75 4.26 16.80 -6.25
C ASN A 75 5.68 16.27 -6.38
N TRP A 76 6.31 16.44 -7.55
CA TRP A 76 7.63 15.88 -7.90
C TRP A 76 8.73 16.14 -6.84
N ASP A 77 8.76 17.35 -6.28
CA ASP A 77 9.81 17.78 -5.33
C ASP A 77 9.46 17.51 -3.85
N ALA A 78 8.30 16.90 -3.56
CA ALA A 78 7.89 16.63 -2.19
C ALA A 78 8.50 15.32 -1.65
N PRO A 79 8.88 15.24 -0.36
CA PRO A 79 9.37 14.00 0.22
C PRO A 79 8.27 12.93 0.24
N PHE A 80 8.65 11.67 -0.04
CA PHE A 80 7.72 10.53 -0.01
C PHE A 80 7.15 10.23 1.38
N VAL A 81 7.79 10.71 2.43
CA VAL A 81 7.34 10.57 3.81
C VAL A 81 7.32 11.96 4.45
N ILE A 82 6.14 12.36 4.92
CA ILE A 82 5.98 13.60 5.67
C ILE A 82 5.95 13.25 7.15
N LYS A 83 6.97 13.70 7.88
CA LYS A 83 6.97 13.65 9.34
C LYS A 83 5.99 14.71 9.85
N GLN A 84 5.04 14.29 10.69
CA GLN A 84 4.14 15.22 11.38
C GLN A 84 4.63 15.48 12.80
#